data_AF-R7SC58-F1
#
_entry.id   AF-R7SC58-F1
#
_cell.length_a   1.000
_cell.length_b   1.000
_cell.length_c   1.000
_cell.angle_alpha   90.00
_cell.angle_beta   90.00
_cell.angle_gamma   90.00
#
_symmetry.space_group_name_H-M   'P 1'
#
loop_
_entity.id
_entity.type
_entity.pdbx_description
1 polymer ?
#
loop_
_entity_poly.entity_id
_entity_poly.type
_entity_poly.pdbx_seq_one_letter_code
_entity_poly.pdbx_strand_id
1 'polypeptide(L)'
;MDGLVSRGLKVTRGLVLLSCGPSVRNHASFLRLHSLVSQSLFDFVLSFGGQSTLDHQIVVPLTSFVRNVYIHGLEPWEALVKSFAEDYMSLDNAPPVLVWNNYEVVKGQRVFKGTKSRLLARSNFTWRPWGIDFWKCFKCNASMQYLKFTSSGNPSQGNDWIETELQYSCNRCQSFKTCGYPLWVKAVPGKADLVQFTWPLSVEQLKYIGYRETDFQTKS
;
A
#
# COMPACT_ATOMS: atom_id res chain seq x y z
N MET A 1 -17.22 13.92 24.67
CA MET A 1 -16.06 14.38 23.86
C MET A 1 -15.98 15.90 23.76
N ASP A 2 -17.09 16.61 23.99
CA ASP A 2 -17.23 18.04 23.70
C ASP A 2 -16.31 18.97 24.52
N GLY A 3 -15.84 18.55 25.69
CA GLY A 3 -14.95 19.35 26.55
C GLY A 3 -13.47 19.39 26.16
N LEU A 4 -12.97 18.46 25.33
CA LEU A 4 -11.57 18.46 24.88
C LEU A 4 -11.40 19.20 23.55
N VAL A 5 -12.40 19.05 22.67
CA VAL A 5 -12.45 19.76 21.38
C VAL A 5 -12.56 21.27 21.59
N SER A 6 -13.34 21.71 22.58
CA SER A 6 -13.45 23.12 22.97
C SER A 6 -12.15 23.73 23.52
N ARG A 7 -11.20 22.89 23.97
CA ARG A 7 -9.85 23.28 24.39
C ARG A 7 -8.83 23.25 23.25
N GLY A 8 -9.27 22.99 22.01
CA GLY A 8 -8.39 22.92 20.84
C GLY A 8 -7.56 21.64 20.73
N LEU A 9 -7.85 20.62 21.56
CA LEU A 9 -7.15 19.34 21.47
C LEU A 9 -7.72 18.50 20.32
N LYS A 10 -6.85 18.13 19.37
CA LYS A 10 -7.19 17.26 18.24
C LYS A 10 -7.34 15.82 18.73
N VAL A 11 -8.56 15.31 18.73
CA VAL A 11 -8.83 13.88 18.95
C VAL A 11 -8.68 13.16 17.61
N THR A 12 -7.61 12.40 17.44
CA THR A 12 -7.42 11.50 16.29
C THR A 12 -8.18 10.20 16.54
N ARG A 13 -8.93 9.70 15.55
CA ARG A 13 -9.64 8.42 15.57
C ARG A 13 -9.10 7.53 14.46
N GLY A 14 -8.42 6.46 14.82
CA GLY A 14 -7.89 5.47 13.89
C GLY A 14 -8.67 4.16 13.93
N LEU A 15 -8.85 3.54 12.76
CA LEU A 15 -9.29 2.15 12.64
C LEU A 15 -8.15 1.31 12.05
N VAL A 16 -7.84 0.18 12.68
CA VAL A 16 -6.86 -0.78 12.16
C VAL A 16 -7.57 -2.09 11.87
N LEU A 17 -7.50 -2.54 10.62
CA LEU A 17 -8.03 -3.81 10.18
C LEU A 17 -6.90 -4.81 10.10
N LEU A 18 -6.81 -5.66 11.12
CA LEU A 18 -5.80 -6.72 11.20
C LEU A 18 -6.08 -7.85 10.21
N SER A 19 -7.30 -8.01 9.72
CA SER A 19 -7.67 -9.09 8.80
C SER A 19 -8.06 -8.57 7.41
N CYS A 20 -7.72 -9.40 6.43
CA CYS A 20 -8.29 -9.50 5.07
C CYS A 20 -7.66 -8.61 3.98
N GLY A 21 -6.73 -9.19 3.21
CA GLY A 21 -6.46 -8.76 1.83
C GLY A 21 -7.73 -8.48 0.99
N PRO A 22 -8.82 -9.27 1.10
CA PRO A 22 -10.09 -8.96 0.44
C PRO A 22 -10.68 -7.59 0.76
N SER A 23 -10.48 -7.04 1.97
CA SER A 23 -11.03 -5.74 2.37
C SER A 23 -10.46 -4.59 1.56
N VAL A 24 -9.19 -4.70 1.13
CA VAL A 24 -8.50 -3.68 0.32
C VAL A 24 -8.38 -4.05 -1.15
N ARG A 25 -8.47 -5.34 -1.52
CA ARG A 25 -8.41 -5.77 -2.93
C ARG A 25 -9.75 -5.74 -3.63
N ASN A 26 -10.83 -6.05 -2.93
CA ASN A 26 -12.15 -5.91 -3.50
C ASN A 26 -12.49 -4.41 -3.56
N HIS A 27 -12.72 -3.90 -4.77
CA HIS A 27 -12.96 -2.48 -4.98
C HIS A 27 -14.15 -1.95 -4.16
N ALA A 28 -15.26 -2.70 -4.10
CA ALA A 28 -16.44 -2.31 -3.34
C ALA A 28 -16.17 -2.28 -1.82
N SER A 29 -15.42 -3.25 -1.29
CA SER A 29 -14.96 -3.23 0.11
C SER A 29 -14.04 -2.05 0.38
N PHE A 30 -13.09 -1.77 -0.52
CA PHE A 30 -12.20 -0.63 -0.38
C PHE A 30 -12.96 0.71 -0.37
N LEU A 31 -13.95 0.89 -1.26
CA LEU A 31 -14.78 2.10 -1.28
C LEU A 31 -15.52 2.32 0.05
N ARG A 32 -15.98 1.24 0.70
CA ARG A 32 -16.56 1.33 2.05
C ARG A 32 -15.53 1.81 3.06
N LEU A 33 -14.30 1.27 3.05
CA LEU A 33 -13.22 1.76 3.92
C LEU A 33 -12.88 3.23 3.67
N HIS A 34 -12.83 3.62 2.40
CA HIS A 34 -12.59 5.00 2.01
C HIS A 34 -13.70 5.93 2.52
N SER A 35 -14.96 5.52 2.46
CA SER A 35 -16.09 6.31 2.96
C SER A 35 -16.02 6.56 4.48
N LEU A 36 -15.49 5.61 5.26
CA LEU A 36 -15.30 5.78 6.71
C LEU A 36 -14.39 6.97 7.02
N VAL A 37 -13.38 7.20 6.18
CA VAL A 37 -12.43 8.30 6.33
C VAL A 37 -12.98 9.59 5.71
N SER A 38 -13.52 9.52 4.49
CA SER A 38 -14.02 10.72 3.80
C SER A 38 -15.25 11.33 4.47
N GLN A 39 -16.07 10.54 5.16
CA GLN A 39 -17.19 11.02 5.99
C GLN A 39 -16.75 11.44 7.39
N SER A 40 -15.44 11.49 7.67
CA SER A 40 -14.88 11.87 8.97
C SER A 40 -15.41 11.03 10.13
N LEU A 41 -15.72 9.74 9.91
CA LEU A 41 -15.97 8.80 11.01
C LEU A 41 -14.65 8.40 11.67
N PHE A 42 -13.61 8.24 10.87
CA PHE A 42 -12.23 8.05 11.29
C PHE A 42 -11.31 9.04 10.57
N ASP A 43 -10.20 9.40 11.20
CA ASP A 43 -9.14 10.22 10.59
C ASP A 43 -8.24 9.39 9.67
N PHE A 44 -8.11 8.10 9.98
CA PHE A 44 -7.44 7.13 9.11
C PHE A 44 -7.97 5.70 9.31
N VAL A 45 -7.82 4.89 8.27
CA VAL A 45 -7.99 3.44 8.27
C VAL A 45 -6.68 2.81 7.80
N LEU A 46 -6.08 1.95 8.61
CA LEU A 46 -4.92 1.13 8.26
C LEU A 46 -5.37 -0.31 8.02
N SER A 47 -4.96 -0.89 6.89
CA SER A 47 -5.18 -2.29 6.55
C SER A 47 -3.96 -2.84 5.81
N PHE A 48 -4.03 -4.06 5.26
CA PHE A 48 -2.90 -4.77 4.68
C PHE A 48 -3.27 -5.39 3.34
N GLY A 49 -2.42 -5.19 2.33
CA GLY A 49 -2.62 -5.68 0.96
C GLY A 49 -2.41 -7.18 0.78
N GLY A 50 -1.64 -7.83 1.66
CA GLY A 50 -1.27 -9.24 1.59
C GLY A 50 -2.43 -10.22 1.85
N GLN A 51 -2.25 -11.51 1.49
CA GLN A 51 -3.31 -12.53 1.63
C GLN A 51 -3.61 -12.83 3.09
N SER A 52 -2.58 -12.78 3.92
CA SER A 52 -2.66 -12.99 5.36
C SER A 52 -1.70 -12.04 6.06
N THR A 53 -2.10 -11.64 7.25
CA THR A 53 -1.31 -10.91 8.23
C THR A 53 -0.91 -11.91 9.30
N LEU A 54 0.38 -12.07 9.51
CA LEU A 54 0.88 -12.86 10.63
C LEU A 54 1.12 -11.91 11.79
N ASP A 55 0.42 -12.11 12.91
CA ASP A 55 0.44 -11.19 14.05
C ASP A 55 1.87 -10.82 14.48
N HIS A 56 2.73 -11.83 14.63
CA HIS A 56 4.13 -11.63 15.04
C HIS A 56 4.95 -10.76 14.07
N GLN A 57 4.54 -10.64 12.80
CA GLN A 57 5.20 -9.79 11.80
C GLN A 57 4.71 -8.34 11.82
N ILE A 58 3.50 -8.07 12.32
CA ILE A 58 2.90 -6.73 12.24
C ILE A 58 2.77 -6.04 13.59
N VAL A 59 2.79 -6.78 14.71
CA VAL A 59 2.57 -6.21 16.05
C VAL A 59 3.60 -5.14 16.41
N VAL A 60 4.89 -5.39 16.14
CA VAL A 60 5.97 -4.45 16.44
C VAL A 60 5.83 -3.14 15.63
N PRO A 61 5.79 -3.17 14.29
CA PRO A 61 5.63 -1.94 13.51
C PRO A 61 4.27 -1.27 13.76
N LEU A 62 3.19 -2.03 14.01
CA LEU A 62 1.89 -1.45 14.35
C LEU A 62 1.91 -0.72 15.71
N THR A 63 2.59 -1.28 16.72
CA THR A 63 2.75 -0.63 18.02
C THR A 63 3.53 0.68 17.88
N SER A 64 4.60 0.66 17.09
CA SER A 64 5.36 1.86 16.73
C SER A 64 4.48 2.90 16.03
N PHE A 65 3.62 2.46 15.09
CA PHE A 65 2.72 3.33 14.35
C PHE A 65 1.71 4.03 15.26
N VAL A 66 1.05 3.28 16.15
CA VAL A 66 0.11 3.82 17.14
C VAL A 66 0.83 4.84 18.04
N ARG A 67 2.04 4.53 18.52
CA ARG A 67 2.83 5.47 19.33
C ARG A 67 3.16 6.74 18.54
N ASN A 68 3.58 6.62 17.29
CA ASN A 68 3.92 7.75 16.44
C ASN A 68 2.71 8.67 16.17
N VAL A 69 1.52 8.11 15.98
CA VAL A 69 0.30 8.90 15.76
C VAL A 69 -0.18 9.55 17.05
N TYR A 70 -0.36 8.78 18.13
CA TYR A 70 -1.08 9.26 19.32
C TYR A 70 -0.19 9.93 20.36
N ILE A 71 1.08 9.53 20.46
CA ILE A 71 2.03 10.07 21.45
C ILE A 71 2.90 11.15 20.81
N HIS A 72 3.43 10.89 19.61
CA HIS A 72 4.32 11.83 18.93
C HIS A 72 3.59 12.80 17.98
N GLY A 73 2.27 12.64 17.79
CA GLY A 73 1.46 13.56 16.99
C GLY A 73 1.83 13.62 15.51
N LEU A 74 2.49 12.58 14.98
CA LEU A 74 2.87 12.53 13.56
C LEU A 74 1.63 12.36 12.67
N GLU A 75 1.69 12.92 11.46
CA GLU A 75 0.63 12.68 10.47
C GLU A 75 0.62 11.19 10.07
N PRO A 76 -0.55 10.57 9.84
CA PRO A 76 -0.66 9.11 9.70
C PRO A 76 0.28 8.49 8.66
N TRP A 77 0.45 9.12 7.50
CA TRP A 77 1.37 8.61 6.48
C TRP A 77 2.83 8.63 6.92
N GLU A 78 3.27 9.70 7.58
CA GLU A 78 4.62 9.82 8.11
C GLU A 78 4.87 8.80 9.22
N ALA A 79 3.91 8.65 10.13
CA ALA A 79 3.95 7.63 11.18
C ALA A 79 4.08 6.22 10.58
N LEU A 80 3.33 5.92 9.52
CA LEU A 80 3.37 4.62 8.86
C LEU A 80 4.73 4.35 8.23
N VAL A 81 5.26 5.30 7.46
CA VAL A 81 6.59 5.17 6.85
C VAL A 81 7.64 4.97 7.93
N LYS A 82 7.63 5.78 9.00
CA LYS A 82 8.60 5.67 10.09
C LYS A 82 8.53 4.32 10.80
N SER A 83 7.33 3.78 10.98
CA SER A 83 7.13 2.55 11.76
C SER A 83 7.36 1.26 10.98
N PHE A 84 7.11 1.26 9.66
CA PHE A 84 7.27 0.08 8.82
C PHE A 84 8.59 0.05 8.02
N ALA A 85 9.32 1.17 7.93
CA ALA A 85 10.55 1.26 7.14
C ALA A 85 11.61 0.21 7.51
N GLU A 86 11.72 -0.13 8.80
CA GLU A 86 12.76 -1.02 9.29
C GLU A 86 12.30 -2.50 9.33
N ASP A 87 11.02 -2.77 9.11
CA ASP A 87 10.45 -4.12 9.19
C ASP A 87 10.22 -4.70 7.79
N TYR A 88 11.30 -5.22 7.21
CA TYR A 88 11.28 -5.81 5.87
C TYR A 88 10.33 -7.01 5.75
N MET A 89 10.21 -7.80 6.82
CA MET A 89 9.37 -8.99 6.83
C MET A 89 7.90 -8.61 6.74
N SER A 90 7.47 -7.57 7.45
CA SER A 90 6.11 -7.05 7.38
C SER A 90 5.78 -6.52 5.99
N LEU A 91 6.69 -5.75 5.37
CA LEU A 91 6.46 -5.14 4.06
C LEU A 91 6.39 -6.18 2.93
N ASP A 92 7.21 -7.24 2.99
CA ASP A 92 7.20 -8.30 1.98
C ASP A 92 5.94 -9.19 2.08
N ASN A 93 5.43 -9.42 3.30
CA ASN A 93 4.33 -10.37 3.54
C ASN A 93 2.95 -9.72 3.66
N ALA A 94 2.89 -8.51 4.20
CA ALA A 94 1.68 -7.77 4.49
C ALA A 94 1.93 -6.27 4.29
N PRO A 95 2.11 -5.80 3.05
CA PRO A 95 2.35 -4.39 2.78
C PRO A 95 1.14 -3.56 3.28
N PRO A 96 1.37 -2.53 4.11
CA PRO A 96 0.28 -1.77 4.66
C PRO A 96 -0.35 -0.84 3.62
N VAL A 97 -1.67 -0.73 3.70
CA VAL A 97 -2.48 0.22 2.93
C VAL A 97 -3.13 1.18 3.92
N LEU A 98 -2.84 2.47 3.76
CA LEU A 98 -3.40 3.53 4.59
C LEU A 98 -4.39 4.34 3.78
N VAL A 99 -5.57 4.60 4.35
CA VAL A 99 -6.51 5.61 3.89
C VAL A 99 -6.60 6.68 4.95
N TRP A 100 -6.41 7.95 4.62
CA TRP A 100 -6.40 9.04 5.59
C TRP A 100 -6.88 10.36 4.98
N ASN A 101 -7.38 11.25 5.83
CA ASN A 101 -7.69 12.62 5.41
C ASN A 101 -6.41 13.46 5.39
N ASN A 102 -6.11 14.04 4.23
CA ASN A 102 -4.96 14.91 4.07
C ASN A 102 -5.37 16.36 4.37
N TYR A 103 -4.61 17.00 5.26
CA TYR A 103 -4.80 18.40 5.60
C TYR A 103 -3.53 19.18 5.27
N GLU A 104 -3.69 20.41 4.83
CA GLU A 104 -2.59 21.38 4.69
C GLU A 104 -2.80 22.51 5.69
N VAL A 105 -1.72 23.05 6.24
CA VAL A 105 -1.79 24.22 7.11
C VAL A 105 -1.68 25.47 6.25
N VAL A 106 -2.76 26.22 6.12
CA VAL A 106 -2.81 27.50 5.40
C VAL A 106 -3.12 28.59 6.42
N LYS A 107 -2.18 29.51 6.65
CA LYS A 107 -2.30 30.60 7.64
C LYS A 107 -2.63 30.09 9.06
N GLY A 108 -2.00 28.99 9.47
CA GLY A 108 -2.23 28.37 10.78
C GLY A 108 -3.53 27.55 10.89
N GLN A 109 -4.35 27.50 9.85
CA GLN A 109 -5.58 26.69 9.82
C GLN A 109 -5.37 25.40 9.02
N ARG A 110 -5.88 24.28 9.55
CA ARG A 110 -5.89 22.99 8.82
C ARG A 110 -7.02 23.01 7.79
N VAL A 111 -6.66 23.04 6.52
CA VAL A 111 -7.58 22.97 5.40
C VAL A 111 -7.60 21.54 4.86
N PHE A 112 -8.78 20.95 4.77
CA PHE A 112 -8.96 19.63 4.17
C PHE A 112 -8.64 19.67 2.67
N LYS A 113 -7.81 18.74 2.20
CA LYS A 113 -7.34 18.65 0.81
C LYS A 113 -7.81 17.39 0.10
N GLY A 114 -8.64 16.59 0.75
CA GLY A 114 -9.14 15.32 0.24
C GLY A 114 -8.63 14.13 1.03
N THR A 115 -9.30 13.01 0.84
CA THR A 115 -8.90 11.71 1.36
C THR A 115 -7.87 11.09 0.42
N LYS A 116 -6.78 10.59 0.97
CA LYS A 116 -5.72 9.89 0.23
C LYS A 116 -5.70 8.44 0.63
N SER A 117 -5.21 7.61 -0.29
CA SER A 117 -4.99 6.20 -0.06
C SER A 117 -3.73 5.75 -0.74
N ARG A 118 -2.85 5.07 0.01
CA ARG A 118 -1.56 4.60 -0.50
C ARG A 118 -1.19 3.26 0.09
N LEU A 119 -0.47 2.48 -0.71
CA LEU A 119 0.24 1.29 -0.30
C LEU A 119 1.71 1.65 -0.08
N LEU A 120 2.33 1.11 0.98
CA LEU A 120 3.77 1.14 1.20
C LEU A 120 4.35 -0.25 0.94
N ALA A 121 5.45 -0.33 0.19
CA ALA A 121 6.14 -1.57 -0.11
C ALA A 121 7.65 -1.35 -0.22
N ARG A 122 8.39 -2.45 -0.33
CA ARG A 122 9.82 -2.41 -0.64
C ARG A 122 10.06 -2.16 -2.13
N SER A 123 11.11 -1.40 -2.44
CA SER A 123 11.64 -1.28 -3.79
C SER A 123 12.25 -2.62 -4.24
N ASN A 124 13.06 -3.22 -3.36
CA ASN A 124 13.72 -4.50 -3.55
C ASN A 124 12.84 -5.63 -3.00
N PHE A 125 12.05 -6.23 -3.88
CA PHE A 125 11.15 -7.33 -3.54
C PHE A 125 11.85 -8.69 -3.63
N THR A 126 11.49 -9.59 -2.73
CA THR A 126 11.96 -10.99 -2.75
C THR A 126 11.05 -11.87 -3.62
N TRP A 127 9.74 -11.70 -3.50
CA TRP A 127 8.74 -12.48 -4.25
C TRP A 127 7.49 -11.70 -4.67
N ARG A 128 7.28 -10.49 -4.12
CA ARG A 128 6.12 -9.64 -4.44
C ARG A 128 6.56 -8.28 -4.98
N PRO A 129 6.59 -8.11 -6.31
CA PRO A 129 6.95 -6.83 -6.91
C PRO A 129 6.12 -5.69 -6.34
N TRP A 130 6.78 -4.80 -5.61
CA TRP A 130 6.21 -3.62 -4.94
C TRP A 130 4.98 -3.94 -4.06
N GLY A 131 4.99 -5.11 -3.39
CA GLY A 131 3.91 -5.52 -2.49
C GLY A 131 2.60 -5.94 -3.19
N ILE A 132 2.59 -6.04 -4.52
CA ILE A 132 1.42 -6.45 -5.29
C ILE A 132 1.38 -7.97 -5.35
N ASP A 133 0.27 -8.57 -4.93
CA ASP A 133 0.18 -10.01 -4.73
C ASP A 133 -0.90 -10.70 -5.59
N PHE A 134 -1.36 -10.01 -6.63
CA PHE A 134 -2.38 -10.49 -7.58
C PHE A 134 -1.97 -10.32 -9.04
N TRP A 135 -0.67 -10.36 -9.33
CA TRP A 135 -0.16 -10.42 -10.69
C TRP A 135 -0.78 -11.59 -11.49
N LYS A 136 -0.92 -11.38 -12.80
CA LYS A 136 -1.42 -12.36 -13.75
C LYS A 136 -0.42 -12.63 -14.86
N CYS A 137 -0.30 -13.89 -15.28
CA CYS A 137 0.44 -14.22 -16.49
C CYS A 137 -0.25 -13.59 -17.70
N PHE A 138 0.47 -12.78 -18.48
CA PHE A 138 -0.08 -12.13 -19.66
C PHE A 138 -0.55 -13.12 -20.72
N LYS A 139 0.10 -14.29 -20.83
CA LYS A 139 -0.22 -15.33 -21.84
C LYS A 139 -1.40 -16.20 -21.41
N CYS A 140 -1.35 -16.80 -20.21
CA CYS A 140 -2.35 -17.80 -19.78
C CYS A 140 -3.28 -17.35 -18.65
N ASN A 141 -3.18 -16.09 -18.19
CA ASN A 141 -3.94 -15.53 -17.07
C ASN A 141 -3.81 -16.29 -15.74
N ALA A 142 -2.75 -17.10 -15.58
CA ALA A 142 -2.46 -17.76 -14.31
C ALA A 142 -2.20 -16.72 -13.21
N SER A 143 -2.67 -17.02 -11.99
CA SER A 143 -2.41 -16.19 -10.82
C SER A 143 -0.95 -16.20 -10.39
N MET A 144 -0.61 -15.25 -9.53
CA MET A 144 0.74 -15.00 -9.05
C MET A 144 1.46 -16.22 -8.45
N GLN A 145 0.74 -17.19 -7.87
CA GLN A 145 1.37 -18.41 -7.34
C GLN A 145 2.10 -19.25 -8.42
N TYR A 146 1.82 -19.00 -9.70
CA TYR A 146 2.50 -19.63 -10.84
C TYR A 146 3.59 -18.74 -11.46
N LEU A 147 3.84 -17.55 -10.90
CA LEU A 147 4.80 -16.59 -11.40
C LEU A 147 6.03 -16.58 -10.49
N LYS A 148 7.21 -16.72 -11.11
CA LYS A 148 8.48 -16.48 -10.44
C LYS A 148 9.02 -15.15 -10.93
N PHE A 149 9.24 -14.22 -10.00
CA PHE A 149 9.82 -12.91 -10.30
C PHE A 149 11.32 -12.93 -10.02
N THR A 150 12.07 -12.25 -10.87
CA THR A 150 13.51 -12.00 -10.71
C THR A 150 13.78 -10.56 -11.10
N SER A 151 14.61 -9.87 -10.35
CA SER A 151 15.18 -8.59 -10.77
C SER A 151 16.38 -8.86 -11.68
N SER A 152 16.48 -8.19 -12.82
CA SER A 152 17.73 -8.09 -13.58
C SER A 152 18.40 -6.75 -13.31
N GLY A 153 19.73 -6.76 -13.21
CA GLY A 153 20.53 -5.59 -12.85
C GLY A 153 21.10 -5.65 -11.43
N ASN A 154 21.95 -4.68 -11.09
CA ASN A 154 22.41 -4.52 -9.73
C ASN A 154 21.23 -4.05 -8.86
N PRO A 155 21.08 -4.54 -7.62
CA PRO A 155 20.04 -4.07 -6.72
C PRO A 155 20.28 -2.60 -6.42
N SER A 156 19.47 -1.75 -7.03
CA SER A 156 19.60 -0.30 -6.89
C SER A 156 18.81 0.19 -5.69
N GLN A 157 19.36 1.15 -4.95
CA GLN A 157 18.72 1.79 -3.80
C GLN A 157 18.43 3.25 -4.14
N GLY A 158 17.54 3.91 -3.40
CA GLY A 158 17.32 5.35 -3.56
C GLY A 158 16.43 5.62 -4.75
N ASN A 159 16.72 6.65 -5.55
CA ASN A 159 16.00 6.87 -6.80
C ASN A 159 16.39 5.86 -7.88
N ASP A 160 17.47 5.11 -7.67
CA ASP A 160 18.05 4.22 -8.66
C ASP A 160 17.28 2.89 -8.74
N TRP A 161 16.33 2.60 -7.82
CA TRP A 161 15.46 1.42 -7.92
C TRP A 161 14.73 1.33 -9.27
N ILE A 162 14.54 2.48 -9.91
CA ILE A 162 13.97 2.64 -11.25
C ILE A 162 14.77 1.89 -12.32
N GLU A 163 16.07 1.69 -12.12
CA GLU A 163 16.94 0.94 -13.03
C GLU A 163 16.77 -0.58 -12.93
N THR A 164 16.06 -1.06 -11.90
CA THR A 164 15.80 -2.49 -11.72
C THR A 164 14.71 -2.96 -12.68
N GLU A 165 15.07 -3.81 -13.62
CA GLU A 165 14.11 -4.45 -14.52
C GLU A 165 13.44 -5.63 -13.82
N LEU A 166 12.11 -5.69 -13.89
CA LEU A 166 11.32 -6.80 -13.37
C LEU A 166 11.20 -7.86 -14.46
N GLN A 167 11.66 -9.07 -14.20
CA GLN A 167 11.41 -10.22 -15.06
C GLN A 167 10.47 -11.19 -14.35
N TYR A 168 9.62 -11.86 -15.11
CA TYR A 168 8.88 -12.99 -14.58
C TYR A 168 8.81 -14.16 -15.56
N SER A 169 8.80 -15.37 -15.01
CA SER A 169 8.49 -16.61 -15.70
C SER A 169 7.22 -17.23 -15.14
N CYS A 170 6.41 -17.84 -16.01
CA CYS A 170 5.18 -18.53 -15.61
C CYS A 170 5.37 -20.04 -15.65
N ASN A 171 5.35 -20.69 -14.49
CA ASN A 171 5.51 -22.15 -14.36
C ASN A 171 4.38 -22.94 -15.03
N ARG A 172 3.22 -22.32 -15.29
CA ARG A 172 2.07 -23.00 -15.93
C ARG A 172 2.20 -23.09 -17.45
N CYS A 173 2.63 -22.01 -18.11
CA CYS A 173 2.67 -21.96 -19.59
C CYS A 173 4.08 -21.73 -20.15
N GLN A 174 5.09 -21.72 -19.27
CA GLN A 174 6.51 -21.52 -19.58
C GLN A 174 6.80 -20.20 -20.30
N SER A 175 5.89 -19.21 -20.24
CA SER A 175 6.13 -17.89 -20.82
C SER A 175 7.10 -17.09 -19.94
N PHE A 176 7.99 -16.34 -20.59
CA PHE A 176 8.85 -15.35 -19.97
C PHE A 176 8.44 -13.95 -20.42
N LYS A 177 8.59 -12.95 -19.53
CA LYS A 177 8.39 -11.54 -19.87
C LYS A 177 9.26 -10.64 -19.00
N THR A 178 9.88 -9.66 -19.65
CA THR A 178 10.46 -8.49 -18.99
C THR A 178 9.41 -7.38 -18.91
N CYS A 179 9.30 -6.80 -17.74
CA CYS A 179 8.47 -5.66 -17.41
C CYS A 179 9.41 -4.53 -16.98
N GLY A 180 9.23 -3.34 -17.57
CA GLY A 180 9.90 -2.15 -17.04
C GLY A 180 9.40 -1.84 -15.62
N TYR A 181 9.91 -0.74 -15.05
CA TYR A 181 9.31 -0.20 -13.84
C TYR A 181 8.01 0.57 -14.19
N PRO A 182 6.95 0.46 -13.38
CA PRO A 182 5.75 1.26 -13.53
C PRO A 182 5.99 2.69 -13.04
N LEU A 183 5.75 3.68 -13.91
CA LEU A 183 5.87 5.12 -13.58
C LEU A 183 4.98 5.57 -12.42
N TRP A 184 3.95 4.79 -12.08
CA TRP A 184 3.02 5.10 -11.01
C TRP A 184 3.50 4.60 -9.63
N VAL A 185 4.52 3.75 -9.58
CA VAL A 185 5.25 3.42 -8.35
C VAL A 185 6.32 4.49 -8.14
N LYS A 186 6.36 5.07 -6.95
CA LYS A 186 7.24 6.20 -6.63
C LYS A 186 8.08 5.87 -5.41
N ALA A 187 9.34 6.29 -5.42
CA ALA A 187 10.17 6.25 -4.21
C ALA A 187 9.50 7.02 -3.06
N VAL A 188 9.70 6.55 -1.83
CA VAL A 188 9.35 7.33 -0.64
C VAL A 188 10.51 8.32 -0.37
N PRO A 189 10.24 9.64 -0.28
CA PRO A 189 11.29 10.64 -0.08
C PRO A 189 12.15 10.34 1.16
N GLY A 190 13.47 10.29 0.98
CA GLY A 190 14.42 10.01 2.06
C GLY A 190 14.47 8.54 2.51
N LYS A 191 13.80 7.61 1.82
CA LYS A 191 13.80 6.17 2.12
C LYS A 191 14.13 5.36 0.86
N ALA A 192 15.38 4.92 0.80
CA ALA A 192 16.00 4.35 -0.39
C ALA A 192 15.45 2.97 -0.80
N ASP A 193 14.88 2.25 0.15
CA ASP A 193 14.42 0.87 0.04
C ASP A 193 12.88 0.76 -0.03
N LEU A 194 12.18 1.90 -0.05
CA LEU A 194 10.73 1.97 0.02
C LEU A 194 10.12 2.64 -1.22
N VAL A 195 9.01 2.07 -1.66
CA VAL A 195 8.15 2.65 -2.69
C VAL A 195 6.72 2.80 -2.19
N GLN A 196 5.99 3.70 -2.82
CA GLN A 196 4.59 3.97 -2.57
C GLN A 196 3.84 4.17 -3.88
N PHE A 197 2.54 3.90 -3.85
CA PHE A 197 1.63 4.25 -4.93
C PHE A 197 0.19 4.37 -4.42
N THR A 198 -0.65 5.01 -5.22
CA THR A 198 -2.08 5.18 -4.93
C THR A 198 -2.79 3.83 -4.90
N TRP A 199 -3.71 3.65 -3.95
CA TRP A 199 -4.53 2.43 -3.83
C TRP A 199 -6.02 2.76 -3.86
N PRO A 200 -6.90 1.99 -4.52
CA PRO A 200 -6.62 0.82 -5.35
C PRO A 200 -5.95 1.21 -6.67
N LEU A 201 -5.47 0.21 -7.39
CA LEU A 201 -4.92 0.41 -8.73
C LEU A 201 -6.03 0.80 -9.73
N SER A 202 -5.70 1.67 -10.68
CA SER A 202 -6.58 2.01 -11.82
C SER A 202 -6.69 0.83 -12.79
N VAL A 203 -7.65 0.90 -13.72
CA VAL A 203 -7.82 -0.14 -14.76
C VAL A 203 -6.56 -0.30 -15.60
N GLU A 204 -5.90 0.81 -15.96
CA GLU A 204 -4.65 0.82 -16.73
C GLU A 204 -3.51 0.16 -15.95
N GLN A 205 -3.43 0.44 -14.64
CA GLN A 205 -2.46 -0.18 -13.74
C GLN A 205 -2.73 -1.67 -13.54
N LEU A 206 -3.99 -2.09 -13.50
CA LEU A 206 -4.38 -3.50 -13.45
C LEU A 206 -4.00 -4.23 -14.75
N LYS A 207 -4.25 -3.61 -15.92
CA LYS A 207 -3.79 -4.13 -17.22
C LYS A 207 -2.27 -4.27 -17.26
N TYR A 208 -1.53 -3.33 -16.66
CA TYR A 208 -0.08 -3.38 -16.54
C TYR A 208 0.43 -4.60 -15.75
N ILE A 209 -0.35 -5.15 -14.81
CA ILE A 209 0.03 -6.34 -14.04
C ILE A 209 -0.64 -7.64 -14.56
N GLY A 210 -1.21 -7.58 -15.77
CA GLY A 210 -1.68 -8.74 -16.52
C GLY A 210 -3.19 -8.98 -16.51
N TYR A 211 -4.00 -8.09 -15.93
CA TYR A 211 -5.47 -8.21 -16.00
C TYR A 211 -5.98 -7.92 -17.41
N ARG A 212 -7.04 -8.64 -17.79
CA ARG A 212 -7.72 -8.52 -19.08
C ARG A 212 -9.06 -7.83 -18.89
N GLU A 213 -9.62 -7.31 -19.99
CA GLU A 213 -10.93 -6.65 -19.96
C GLU A 213 -12.05 -7.57 -19.44
N THR A 214 -11.97 -8.85 -19.79
CA THR A 214 -12.89 -9.89 -19.31
C THR A 214 -12.87 -10.06 -17.79
N ASP A 215 -11.75 -9.75 -17.12
CA ASP A 215 -11.64 -9.87 -15.66
C ASP A 215 -12.43 -8.77 -14.93
N PHE A 216 -12.82 -7.70 -15.61
CA PHE A 216 -13.64 -6.62 -15.04
C PHE A 216 -15.14 -6.81 -15.29
N GLN A 217 -15.52 -7.70 -16.21
CA GLN A 217 -16.92 -7.91 -16.62
C GLN A 217 -17.68 -8.87 -15.68
N THR A 218 -17.00 -9.55 -14.76
CA THR A 218 -17.63 -10.53 -13.87
C THR A 218 -18.24 -9.90 -12.62
N LYS A 219 -19.58 -9.95 -12.58
CA LYS A 219 -20.49 -9.87 -11.42
C LYS A 219 -20.66 -8.50 -10.75
N SER A 220 -21.58 -7.70 -11.33
CA SER A 220 -22.49 -6.88 -10.52
C SER A 220 -23.48 -7.78 -9.76
#